data_AF-A0A0F9STZ7-F1
#
_entry.id   AF-A0A0F9STZ7-F1
#
_cell.length_a   1.000
_cell.length_b   1.000
_cell.length_c   1.000
_cell.angle_alpha   90.00
_cell.angle_beta   90.00
_cell.angle_gamma   90.00
#
_symmetry.space_group_name_H-M   'P 1'
#
loop_
_entity.id
_entity.type
_entity.pdbx_description
1 polymer ?
#
loop_
_entity_poly.entity_id
_entity_poly.type
_entity_poly.pdbx_seq_one_letter_code
_entity_poly.pdbx_strand_id
1 'polypeptide(L)' 'MSEVNNILRDFQDKSEFLINNITDVITEVDLDGTFTYVSPQVYDIFGYKPEEIIEKKFLSFIHPDDLPTITGALSRNC' A
#
# COMPACT_ATOMS: atom_id res chain seq x y z
N MET A 1 1.72 -6.01 32.05
CA MET A 1 2.80 -5.61 31.11
C MET A 1 3.20 -6.75 30.17
N SER A 2 3.22 -8.02 30.58
CA SER A 2 3.52 -9.17 29.70
C SER A 2 2.39 -9.50 28.70
N GLU A 3 1.12 -9.46 29.13
CA GLU A 3 -0.03 -9.81 28.27
C GLU A 3 -0.24 -8.87 27.09
N VAL A 4 -0.15 -7.55 27.32
CA VAL A 4 -0.29 -6.54 26.25
C VAL A 4 0.80 -6.72 25.19
N ASN A 5 2.03 -7.04 25.61
CA ASN A 5 3.15 -7.23 24.70
C ASN A 5 3.01 -8.52 23.87
N ASN A 6 2.45 -9.58 24.47
CA ASN A 6 2.15 -10.83 23.75
C ASN A 6 1.03 -10.63 22.72
N ILE A 7 -0.02 -9.88 23.05
CA ILE A 7 -1.12 -9.57 22.13
C ILE A 7 -0.62 -8.74 20.94
N LEU A 8 0.19 -7.71 21.20
CA LEU A 8 0.80 -6.88 20.15
C LEU A 8 1.65 -7.72 19.20
N ARG A 9 2.43 -8.64 19.76
CA ARG A 9 3.32 -9.51 18.99
C ARG A 9 2.55 -10.51 18.13
N ASP A 10 1.53 -11.16 18.70
CA ASP A 10 0.69 -12.11 17.96
C ASP A 10 -0.09 -11.42 16.82
N PHE A 11 -0.56 -10.19 17.05
CA PHE A 11 -1.18 -9.38 16.00
C PHE A 11 -0.18 -9.00 14.90
N GLN A 12 1.03 -8.57 15.27
CA GLN A 12 2.07 -8.21 14.32
C GLN A 12 2.51 -9.41 13.48
N ASP A 13 2.80 -10.56 14.11
CA ASP A 13 3.20 -11.79 13.43
C ASP A 13 2.13 -12.24 12.43
N LYS A 14 0.85 -12.12 12.79
CA LYS A 14 -0.27 -12.46 11.93
C LYS A 14 -0.44 -11.47 10.77
N SER A 15 -0.23 -10.18 11.02
CA SER A 15 -0.24 -9.15 9.97
C SER A 15 0.89 -9.37 8.97
N GLU A 16 2.11 -9.60 9.43
CA GLU A 16 3.27 -9.92 8.59
C GLU A 16 3.05 -11.20 7.79
N PHE A 17 2.51 -12.25 8.42
CA PHE A 17 2.18 -13.50 7.73
C PHE A 17 1.19 -13.28 6.58
N LEU A 18 0.12 -12.51 6.81
CA LEU A 18 -0.87 -12.22 5.79
C LEU A 18 -0.27 -11.40 4.65
N ILE A 19 0.41 -10.31 4.97
CA ILE A 19 1.06 -9.45 3.97
C ILE A 19 2.00 -10.29 3.10
N ASN A 20 2.80 -11.18 3.69
CA ASN A 20 3.78 -11.98 2.96
C ASN A 20 3.18 -13.14 2.14
N ASN A 21 1.96 -13.60 2.45
CA ASN A 21 1.30 -14.69 1.72
C ASN A 21 0.31 -14.22 0.65
N ILE A 22 -0.02 -12.93 0.61
CA ILE A 22 -0.86 -12.36 -0.44
C ILE A 22 0.03 -12.07 -1.65
N THR A 23 -0.42 -12.48 -2.83
CA THR A 23 0.28 -12.19 -4.08
C THR A 23 0.13 -10.73 -4.49
N ASP A 24 -0.98 -10.08 -4.14
CA ASP A 24 -1.26 -8.68 -4.47
C ASP A 24 -0.37 -7.67 -3.73
N VAL A 25 -0.21 -6.49 -4.33
CA VAL A 25 0.47 -5.35 -3.70
C VAL A 25 -0.48 -4.63 -2.76
N ILE A 26 -0.07 -4.47 -1.51
CA ILE A 26 -0.77 -3.65 -0.53
C ILE A 26 -0.07 -2.29 -0.49
N THR A 27 -0.85 -1.22 -0.65
CA THR A 27 -0.37 0.15 -0.56
C THR A 27 -1.23 0.96 0.38
N GLU A 28 -0.59 1.85 1.12
CA GLU A 28 -1.25 2.91 1.89
C GLU A 28 -0.89 4.25 1.26
N VAL A 29 -1.88 5.16 1.20
CA VAL A 29 -1.70 6.50 0.67
C VAL A 29 -2.31 7.52 1.62
N ASP A 30 -1.67 8.69 1.72
CA ASP A 30 -2.23 9.87 2.37
C ASP A 30 -3.44 10.39 1.60
N LEU A 31 -4.21 11.29 2.23
CA LEU A 31 -5.40 11.92 1.65
C LEU A 31 -5.11 12.67 0.33
N ASP A 32 -3.87 13.10 0.14
CA ASP A 32 -3.42 13.76 -1.07
C ASP A 32 -2.90 12.78 -2.14
N GLY A 33 -3.02 11.48 -1.88
CA GLY A 33 -2.60 10.37 -2.74
C GLY A 33 -1.12 10.04 -2.68
N THR A 34 -0.37 10.52 -1.69
CA THR A 34 1.06 10.19 -1.53
C THR A 34 1.24 8.82 -0.89
N PHE A 35 2.06 7.94 -1.45
CA PHE A 35 2.33 6.63 -0.84
C PHE A 35 3.08 6.75 0.49
N THR A 36 2.49 6.20 1.56
CA THR A 36 3.07 6.10 2.90
C THR A 36 3.65 4.72 3.17
N TYR A 37 3.05 3.68 2.59
CA TYR A 37 3.52 2.30 2.69
C TYR A 37 3.27 1.56 1.37
N VAL A 38 4.22 0.71 1.00
CA VAL A 38 4.13 -0.19 -0.15
C VAL A 38 4.72 -1.53 0.25
N SER A 39 3.95 -2.61 0.05
CA SER A 39 4.38 -3.96 0.37
C SER A 39 5.50 -4.45 -0.58
N PRO A 40 6.41 -5.34 -0.13
CA PRO A 40 7.57 -5.76 -0.91
C PRO A 40 7.22 -6.49 -2.22
N GLN A 41 6.02 -7.06 -2.33
CA GLN A 41 5.50 -7.73 -3.53
C GLN A 41 5.42 -6.79 -4.74
N VAL A 42 5.47 -5.47 -4.52
CA VAL A 42 5.53 -4.49 -5.61
C VAL A 42 6.69 -4.72 -6.57
N TYR A 43 7.79 -5.30 -6.08
CA TYR A 43 8.93 -5.67 -6.92
C TYR A 43 8.59 -6.85 -7.83
N ASP A 44 7.97 -7.89 -7.29
CA ASP A 44 7.64 -9.09 -8.07
C ASP A 44 6.54 -8.84 -9.11
N ILE A 45 5.58 -7.94 -8.80
CA ILE A 45 4.48 -7.60 -9.70
C ILE A 45 4.86 -6.51 -10.70
N PHE A 46 5.44 -5.40 -10.21
CA PHE A 46 5.65 -4.20 -11.02
C PHE A 46 7.13 -3.88 -11.29
N GLY A 47 8.07 -4.58 -10.66
CA GLY A 47 9.52 -4.38 -10.86
C GLY A 47 10.12 -3.19 -10.10
N TYR A 48 9.31 -2.44 -9.37
CA TYR A 48 9.78 -1.31 -8.57
C TYR A 48 10.17 -1.75 -7.17
N LYS A 49 11.14 -1.06 -6.57
CA LYS A 49 11.37 -1.21 -5.14
C LYS A 49 10.43 -0.30 -4.35
N PRO A 50 10.01 -0.69 -3.13
CA PRO A 50 9.15 0.14 -2.28
C PRO A 50 9.69 1.57 -2.11
N GLU A 51 11.01 1.73 -1.94
CA GLU A 51 11.65 3.03 -1.73
C GLU A 51 11.61 3.93 -2.98
N GLU A 52 11.39 3.35 -4.16
CA GLU A 52 11.21 4.11 -5.40
C GLU A 52 9.79 4.64 -5.55
N ILE A 53 8.84 4.17 -4.73
CA ILE A 53 7.42 4.51 -4.82
C ILE A 53 6.97 5.37 -3.63
N ILE A 54 7.52 5.11 -2.45
CA ILE A 54 7.25 5.91 -1.24
C ILE A 54 7.47 7.41 -1.53
N GLU A 55 6.63 8.25 -0.93
CA GLU A 55 6.58 9.73 -1.12
C GLU A 55 6.17 10.21 -2.52
N LYS A 56 5.85 9.32 -3.46
CA LYS A 56 5.30 9.69 -4.77
C LYS A 56 3.77 9.67 -4.77
N LYS A 57 3.18 10.43 -5.69
CA LYS A 57 1.73 10.45 -5.91
C LYS A 57 1.26 9.18 -6.63
N PHE A 58 0.26 8.50 -6.09
CA PHE A 58 -0.41 7.37 -6.73
C PHE A 58 -0.79 7.66 -8.20
N LEU A 59 -1.37 8.83 -8.47
CA LEU A 59 -1.76 9.23 -9.83
C LEU A 59 -0.60 9.31 -10.82
N SER A 60 0.65 9.47 -10.36
CA SER A 60 1.81 9.49 -11.25
C SER A 60 2.19 8.12 -11.83
N PHE A 61 1.64 7.04 -11.28
CA PHE A 61 1.81 5.67 -11.76
C PHE A 61 0.64 5.19 -12.63
N ILE A 62 -0.41 6.00 -12.78
CA ILE A 62 -1.57 5.68 -13.61
C ILE A 62 -1.33 6.16 -15.03
N HIS A 63 -1.69 5.33 -16.01
CA HIS A 63 -1.60 5.71 -17.40
C HIS A 63 -2.44 6.96 -17.70
N PRO A 64 -1.97 7.93 -18.50
CA PRO A 64 -2.69 9.18 -18.76
C PRO A 64 -4.14 9.00 -19.22
N ASP A 65 -4.41 7.96 -20.01
CA ASP A 65 -5.75 7.67 -20.53
C ASP A 65 -6.74 7.23 -19.43
N ASP A 66 -6.23 6.70 -18.31
CA ASP A 66 -7.05 6.22 -17.19
C ASP A 66 -7.25 7.29 -16.11
N LEU A 67 -6.45 8.35 -16.11
CA LEU A 67 -6.54 9.45 -15.13
C LEU A 67 -7.95 10.05 -14.99
N PRO A 68 -8.72 10.33 -16.07
CA PRO A 68 -10.06 10.91 -15.94
C PRO A 68 -11.02 10.00 -15.19
N THR A 69 -10.95 8.69 -15.46
CA THR A 69 -11.79 7.67 -14.83
C THR A 69 -11.46 7.53 -13.35
N ILE A 70 -10.17 7.41 -13.02
CA ILE A 70 -9.69 7.21 -11.65
C ILE A 70 -9.93 8.45 -10.78
N THR A 71 -9.62 9.66 -11.28
CA THR A 71 -9.86 10.91 -10.54
C THR A 71 -11.35 11.12 -10.27
N GLY A 72 -12.21 10.76 -11.23
CA GLY A 72 -13.66 10.80 -11.09
C GLY A 72 -14.22 9.76 -10.14
N ALA A 73 -13.49 8.68 -9.83
CA ALA A 73 -13.89 7.68 -8.85
C ALA A 73 -13.46 8.08 -7.42
N LEU A 74 -12.24 8.61 -7.28
CA LEU A 74 -11.71 9.08 -5.99
C LEU A 74 -12.53 10.24 -5.40
N SER A 75 -13.07 11.11 -6.25
CA SER A 75 -13.93 12.23 -5.83
C SER A 75 -15.34 11.83 -5.37
N ARG A 76 -15.75 10.56 -5.53
CA ARG A 76 -17.10 10.09 -5.16
C ARG A 76 -17.19 9.39 -3.82
N ASN A 77 -16.09 8.86 -3.28
CA ASN A 77 -16.16 7.90 -2.17
C ASN A 77 -14.98 7.94 -1.18
N CYS A 78 -14.21 9.03 -1.15
CA CYS A 78 -13.35 9.39 0.00
C CYS A 78 -14.04 10.45 0.85
#